data_AF-A0A3R7UYV6-F1
#
_entry.id   AF-A0A3R7UYV6-F1
#
_cell.length_a   1.000
_cell.length_b   1.000
_cell.length_c   1.000
_cell.angle_alpha   90.00
_cell.angle_beta   90.00
_cell.angle_gamma   90.00
#
_symmetry.space_group_name_H-M   'P 1'
#
loop_
_entity.id
_entity.type
_entity.pdbx_description
1 polymer ?
#
loop_
_entity_poly.entity_id
_entity_poly.type
_entity_poly.pdbx_seq_one_letter_code
_entity_poly.pdbx_strand_id
1 'polypeptide(L)'
;MSSKLFKNDKNYILKIVQKETKTHLLSYLINETVEKYELKSNPLGLAHKSYFISKNLNVRDLIKLNFFYRKISTIYRYNFGEVQLSFLWDGSSHYEFYKTKWISFFKKETSNMINNETFIKSLLMLTKNQDVNRLQYKISTFIRKKFNIQVYKKKGVVLHS
;
A
#
# COMPACT_ATOMS: atom_id res chain seq x y z
N MET A 1 19.02 4.85 -8.98
CA MET A 1 18.97 3.95 -10.16
C MET A 1 17.65 3.20 -10.20
N SER A 2 16.86 3.37 -11.27
CA SER A 2 15.52 2.78 -11.37
C SER A 2 15.62 1.30 -11.75
N SER A 3 15.35 0.40 -10.80
CA SER A 3 15.09 -1.00 -11.13
C SER A 3 13.76 -1.07 -11.87
N LYS A 4 13.81 -1.21 -13.21
CA LYS A 4 12.62 -1.59 -13.99
C LYS A 4 12.14 -2.93 -13.43
N LEU A 5 10.97 -2.95 -12.82
CA LEU A 5 10.43 -4.18 -12.24
C LEU A 5 9.80 -5.08 -13.31
N PHE A 6 9.48 -4.57 -14.49
CA PHE A 6 9.01 -5.33 -15.64
C PHE A 6 9.18 -4.52 -16.94
N LYS A 7 9.12 -5.19 -18.10
CA LYS A 7 9.44 -4.61 -19.42
C LYS A 7 8.60 -3.37 -19.77
N ASN A 8 7.34 -3.33 -19.31
CA ASN A 8 6.38 -2.24 -19.56
C ASN A 8 6.37 -1.15 -18.47
N ASP A 9 7.29 -1.18 -17.50
CA ASP A 9 7.37 -0.18 -16.43
C ASP A 9 8.02 1.13 -16.92
N LYS A 10 7.41 1.79 -17.90
CA LYS A 10 7.92 3.02 -18.55
C LYS A 10 7.24 4.30 -18.09
N ASN A 11 6.11 4.23 -17.36
CA ASN A 11 5.39 5.42 -16.92
C ASN A 11 6.15 6.18 -15.82
N TYR A 12 6.91 7.20 -16.21
CA TYR A 12 7.74 7.99 -15.29
C TYR A 12 6.91 8.89 -14.37
N ILE A 13 5.83 9.49 -14.88
CA ILE A 13 4.95 10.37 -14.10
C ILE A 13 4.33 9.60 -12.95
N LEU A 14 3.79 8.40 -13.23
CA LEU A 14 3.20 7.54 -12.20
C LEU A 14 4.24 7.12 -11.14
N LYS A 15 5.50 6.87 -11.52
CA LYS A 15 6.56 6.56 -10.54
C LYS A 15 6.87 7.74 -9.62
N ILE A 16 6.87 8.96 -10.15
CA ILE A 16 7.09 10.19 -9.36
C ILE A 16 5.93 10.36 -8.37
N VAL A 17 4.70 10.30 -8.87
CA VAL A 17 3.47 10.35 -8.06
C VAL A 17 3.51 9.30 -6.94
N GLN A 18 3.87 8.06 -7.23
CA GLN A 18 3.98 6.99 -6.23
C GLN A 18 5.12 7.23 -5.23
N LYS A 19 6.22 7.88 -5.63
CA LYS A 19 7.30 8.21 -4.71
C LYS A 19 6.86 9.27 -3.70
N GLU A 20 6.20 10.32 -4.18
CA GLU A 20 5.79 11.49 -3.39
C GLU A 20 4.62 11.17 -2.46
N THR A 21 3.62 10.43 -2.95
CA THR A 21 2.43 10.08 -2.15
C THR A 21 2.67 8.98 -1.10
N LYS A 22 3.85 8.34 -1.10
CA LYS A 22 4.14 7.15 -0.29
C LYS A 22 3.94 7.36 1.20
N THR A 23 4.55 8.39 1.77
CA THR A 23 4.51 8.66 3.22
C THR A 23 3.08 8.91 3.67
N HIS A 24 2.38 9.80 2.97
CA HIS A 24 0.98 10.12 3.22
C HIS A 24 0.06 8.89 3.16
N LEU A 25 0.18 8.06 2.12
CA LEU A 25 -0.65 6.87 1.95
C LEU A 25 -0.36 5.77 2.98
N LEU A 26 0.91 5.62 3.41
CA LEU A 26 1.25 4.69 4.48
C LEU A 26 0.72 5.16 5.85
N SER A 27 0.79 6.45 6.14
CA SER A 27 0.18 7.02 7.35
C SER A 27 -1.34 6.83 7.34
N TYR A 28 -1.99 7.09 6.20
CA TYR A 28 -3.42 6.83 6.01
C TYR A 28 -3.78 5.36 6.30
N LEU A 29 -3.02 4.40 5.74
CA LEU A 29 -3.24 2.97 5.98
C LEU A 29 -3.19 2.61 7.47
N ILE A 30 -2.22 3.14 8.22
CA ILE A 30 -2.10 2.79 9.64
C ILE A 30 -3.24 3.42 10.43
N ASN A 31 -3.59 4.68 10.18
CA ASN A 31 -4.69 5.36 10.86
C ASN A 31 -6.01 4.60 10.68
N GLU A 32 -6.35 4.26 9.43
CA GLU A 32 -7.54 3.46 9.10
C GLU A 32 -7.52 2.08 9.78
N THR A 33 -6.35 1.45 9.84
CA THR A 33 -6.22 0.14 10.47
C THR A 33 -6.43 0.22 11.98
N VAL A 34 -5.90 1.26 12.63
CA VAL A 34 -6.07 1.50 14.07
C VAL A 34 -7.53 1.83 14.36
N GLU A 35 -8.13 2.74 13.61
CA GLU A 35 -9.54 3.13 13.77
C GLU A 35 -10.47 1.91 13.63
N LYS A 36 -10.29 1.11 12.58
CA LYS A 36 -11.10 -0.10 12.37
C LYS A 36 -10.88 -1.15 13.46
N TYR A 37 -9.66 -1.27 13.97
CA TYR A 37 -9.35 -2.16 15.09
C TYR A 37 -10.03 -1.68 16.38
N GLU A 38 -10.00 -0.38 16.65
CA GLU A 38 -10.60 0.23 17.84
C GLU A 38 -12.12 0.13 17.82
N LEU A 39 -12.77 0.42 16.69
CA LEU A 39 -14.22 0.20 16.55
C LEU A 39 -14.65 -1.24 16.86
N LYS A 40 -13.80 -2.23 16.54
CA LYS A 40 -14.08 -3.64 16.85
C LYS A 40 -13.74 -4.05 18.28
N SER A 41 -12.61 -3.58 18.79
CA SER A 41 -12.03 -4.06 20.06
C SER A 41 -12.42 -3.21 21.26
N ASN A 42 -12.86 -1.97 21.03
CA ASN A 42 -13.14 -0.97 22.04
C ASN A 42 -14.41 -0.17 21.66
N PRO A 43 -15.60 -0.78 21.76
CA PRO A 43 -16.86 -0.11 21.45
C PRO A 43 -17.16 1.09 22.38
N LEU A 44 -16.47 1.19 23.52
CA LEU A 44 -16.63 2.27 24.51
C LEU A 44 -15.71 3.48 24.26
N GLY A 45 -14.80 3.42 23.28
CA GLY A 45 -13.95 4.56 22.91
C GLY A 45 -12.90 4.96 23.96
N LEU A 46 -12.58 4.08 24.92
CA LEU A 46 -11.56 4.35 25.95
C LEU A 46 -10.15 4.42 25.34
N ALA A 47 -9.33 5.38 25.76
CA ALA A 47 -7.97 5.53 25.21
C ALA A 47 -7.07 4.33 25.57
N HIS A 48 -6.92 3.37 24.64
CA HIS A 48 -6.07 2.20 24.80
C HIS A 48 -4.68 2.38 24.19
N LYS A 49 -3.75 1.47 24.50
CA LYS A 49 -2.37 1.45 23.98
C LYS A 49 -2.28 1.49 22.44
N SER A 50 -3.31 1.05 21.70
CA SER A 50 -3.41 1.15 20.23
C SER A 50 -3.52 2.59 19.73
N TYR A 51 -4.23 3.44 20.46
CA TYR A 51 -4.46 4.85 20.13
C TYR A 51 -3.17 5.66 20.19
N PHE A 52 -2.33 5.38 21.19
CA PHE A 52 -1.00 6.00 21.27
C PHE A 52 -0.04 5.52 20.18
N ILE A 53 -0.27 4.34 19.59
CA ILE A 53 0.56 3.85 18.48
C ILE A 53 0.31 4.69 17.23
N SER A 54 -0.94 5.01 16.87
CA SER A 54 -1.23 5.86 15.71
C SER A 54 -0.70 7.29 15.91
N LYS A 55 -0.85 7.84 17.11
CA LYS A 55 -0.44 9.22 17.42
C LYS A 55 1.09 9.44 17.43
N ASN A 56 1.86 8.40 17.73
CA ASN A 56 3.33 8.47 17.84
C ASN A 56 4.08 7.80 16.67
N LEU A 57 3.43 7.58 15.52
CA LEU A 57 4.09 6.94 14.38
C LEU A 57 5.22 7.80 13.84
N ASN A 58 6.44 7.31 14.00
CA ASN A 58 7.62 7.94 13.42
C ASN A 58 7.87 7.44 12.00
N VAL A 59 8.59 8.25 11.19
CA VAL A 59 9.02 7.90 9.83
C VAL A 59 9.75 6.54 9.80
N ARG A 60 10.46 6.18 10.87
CA ARG A 60 11.17 4.90 11.02
C ARG A 60 10.22 3.69 11.02
N ASP A 61 9.00 3.83 11.53
CA ASP A 61 8.02 2.75 11.55
C ASP A 61 7.38 2.54 10.16
N LEU A 62 7.22 3.61 9.40
CA LEU A 62 6.76 3.55 8.01
C LEU A 62 7.72 2.77 7.10
N ILE A 63 9.02 2.75 7.42
CA ILE A 63 10.03 2.02 6.63
C ILE A 63 9.69 0.52 6.56
N LYS A 64 9.14 -0.05 7.64
CA LYS A 64 8.77 -1.46 7.70
C LYS A 64 7.62 -1.81 6.76
N LEU A 65 6.80 -0.83 6.36
CA LEU A 65 5.70 -0.99 5.41
C LEU A 65 6.09 -0.66 3.97
N ASN A 66 7.33 -0.23 3.71
CA ASN A 66 7.79 0.03 2.34
C ASN A 66 7.65 -1.20 1.43
N PHE A 67 7.78 -2.43 1.95
CA PHE A 67 7.58 -3.64 1.14
C PHE A 67 6.13 -3.76 0.66
N PHE A 68 5.16 -3.43 1.52
CA PHE A 68 3.74 -3.44 1.21
C PHE A 68 3.45 -2.42 0.12
N TYR A 69 3.87 -1.17 0.33
CA TYR A 69 3.67 -0.10 -0.62
C TYR A 69 4.24 -0.44 -1.99
N ARG A 70 5.48 -0.95 -2.03
CA ARG A 70 6.14 -1.35 -3.28
C ARG A 70 5.37 -2.45 -4.02
N LYS A 71 4.76 -3.39 -3.30
CA LYS A 71 3.97 -4.46 -3.93
C LYS A 71 2.71 -3.91 -4.57
N ILE A 72 1.93 -3.13 -3.84
CA ILE A 72 0.68 -2.53 -4.36
C ILE A 72 0.98 -1.57 -5.52
N SER A 73 2.01 -0.74 -5.39
CA SER A 73 2.40 0.19 -6.46
C SER A 73 2.87 -0.52 -7.73
N THR A 74 3.49 -1.69 -7.59
CA THR A 74 3.89 -2.52 -8.73
C THR A 74 2.68 -3.23 -9.35
N ILE A 75 1.75 -3.75 -8.55
CA ILE A 75 0.50 -4.35 -9.03
C ILE A 75 -0.32 -3.31 -9.81
N TYR A 76 -0.44 -2.10 -9.28
CA TYR A 76 -1.14 -1.02 -9.97
C TYR A 76 -0.48 -0.64 -11.30
N ARG A 77 0.85 -0.50 -11.32
CA ARG A 77 1.58 -0.21 -12.57
C ARG A 77 1.48 -1.35 -13.58
N TYR A 78 1.38 -2.59 -13.12
CA TYR A 78 1.18 -3.73 -14.01
C TYR A 78 -0.22 -3.68 -14.67
N ASN A 79 -1.25 -3.37 -13.89
CA ASN A 79 -2.64 -3.35 -14.38
C ASN A 79 -3.00 -2.08 -15.18
N PHE A 80 -2.40 -0.93 -14.85
CA PHE A 80 -2.85 0.38 -15.36
C PHE A 80 -1.70 1.27 -15.88
N GLY A 81 -0.47 0.77 -15.92
CA GLY A 81 0.72 1.59 -16.18
C GLY A 81 1.07 1.83 -17.66
N GLU A 82 0.33 1.25 -18.60
CA GLU A 82 0.76 1.20 -20.01
C GLU A 82 0.64 2.53 -20.76
N VAL A 83 -0.29 3.42 -20.38
CA VAL A 83 -0.69 4.54 -21.24
C VAL A 83 -0.14 5.88 -20.77
N GLN A 84 1.18 6.11 -20.88
CA GLN A 84 1.80 7.38 -20.46
C GLN A 84 1.29 8.59 -21.26
N LEU A 85 0.89 8.41 -22.53
CA LEU A 85 0.50 9.46 -23.47
C LEU A 85 -0.99 9.43 -23.84
N SER A 86 -1.88 9.00 -22.93
CA SER A 86 -3.31 9.16 -23.18
C SER A 86 -3.66 10.64 -23.28
N PHE A 87 -4.41 11.02 -24.31
CA PHE A 87 -5.00 12.35 -24.39
C PHE A 87 -6.00 12.54 -23.24
N LEU A 88 -5.75 13.57 -22.43
CA LEU A 88 -6.65 14.00 -21.37
C LEU A 88 -7.50 15.14 -21.92
N TRP A 89 -8.81 14.93 -21.98
CA TRP A 89 -9.78 15.90 -22.50
C TRP A 89 -10.32 16.85 -21.43
N ASP A 90 -9.96 16.61 -20.16
CA ASP A 90 -10.44 17.36 -19.00
C ASP A 90 -9.56 18.57 -18.63
N GLY A 91 -8.52 18.85 -19.42
CA GLY A 91 -7.56 19.93 -19.16
C GLY A 91 -6.66 19.71 -17.94
N SER A 92 -6.75 18.55 -17.28
CA SER A 92 -5.91 18.23 -16.13
C SER A 92 -4.49 17.84 -16.56
N SER A 93 -3.51 18.09 -15.70
CA SER A 93 -2.16 17.57 -15.93
C SER A 93 -2.14 16.06 -15.75
N HIS A 94 -1.33 15.35 -16.54
CA HIS A 94 -1.12 13.91 -16.36
C HIS A 94 -0.71 13.57 -14.92
N TYR A 95 0.04 14.45 -14.27
CA TYR A 95 0.43 14.28 -12.87
C TYR A 95 -0.80 14.19 -11.94
N GLU A 96 -1.72 15.15 -12.01
CA GLU A 96 -2.91 15.16 -11.15
C GLU A 96 -3.87 14.02 -11.49
N PHE A 97 -3.99 13.68 -12.78
CA PHE A 97 -4.74 12.50 -13.21
C PHE A 97 -4.20 11.21 -12.56
N TYR A 98 -2.88 10.97 -12.69
CA TYR A 98 -2.26 9.78 -12.10
C TYR A 98 -2.32 9.78 -10.58
N LYS A 99 -2.12 10.93 -9.95
CA LYS A 99 -2.18 11.10 -8.49
C LYS A 99 -3.57 10.77 -7.95
N THR A 100 -4.61 11.31 -8.55
CA THR A 100 -5.99 11.07 -8.13
C THR A 100 -6.38 9.60 -8.29
N LYS A 101 -6.06 9.01 -9.46
CA LYS A 101 -6.35 7.59 -9.73
C LYS A 101 -5.58 6.66 -8.79
N TRP A 102 -4.30 6.93 -8.58
CA TRP A 102 -3.45 6.13 -7.68
C TRP A 102 -3.92 6.20 -6.23
N ILE A 103 -4.19 7.40 -5.70
CA ILE A 103 -4.68 7.58 -4.34
C ILE A 103 -6.03 6.88 -4.15
N SER A 104 -6.97 7.07 -5.08
CA SER A 104 -8.28 6.43 -5.06
C SER A 104 -8.17 4.90 -5.05
N PHE A 105 -7.35 4.34 -5.96
CA PHE A 105 -7.08 2.90 -6.01
C PHE A 105 -6.48 2.39 -4.71
N PHE A 106 -5.45 3.06 -4.19
CA PHE A 106 -4.78 2.64 -2.97
C PHE A 106 -5.76 2.62 -1.79
N LYS A 107 -6.51 3.70 -1.57
CA LYS A 107 -7.49 3.81 -0.48
C LYS A 107 -8.57 2.73 -0.56
N LYS A 108 -9.13 2.52 -1.76
CA LYS A 108 -10.15 1.48 -2.00
C LYS A 108 -9.61 0.10 -1.68
N GLU A 109 -8.41 -0.21 -2.18
CA GLU A 109 -7.81 -1.52 -1.97
C GLU A 109 -7.42 -1.76 -0.51
N THR A 110 -6.88 -0.76 0.18
CA THR A 110 -6.55 -0.88 1.60
C THR A 110 -7.79 -1.03 2.46
N SER A 111 -8.85 -0.26 2.20
CA SER A 111 -10.12 -0.39 2.93
C SER A 111 -10.70 -1.80 2.80
N ASN A 112 -10.67 -2.37 1.59
CA ASN A 112 -11.07 -3.75 1.35
C ASN A 112 -10.20 -4.78 2.10
N MET A 113 -8.89 -4.53 2.25
CA MET A 113 -8.00 -5.43 3.02
C MET A 113 -8.22 -5.32 4.53
N ILE A 114 -8.50 -4.12 5.02
CA ILE A 114 -8.73 -3.83 6.44
C ILE A 114 -10.02 -4.52 6.93
N ASN A 115 -10.94 -4.93 6.05
CA ASN A 115 -12.07 -5.77 6.46
C ASN A 115 -11.64 -7.14 7.03
N ASN A 116 -10.45 -7.65 6.67
CA ASN A 116 -9.93 -8.91 7.19
C ASN A 116 -9.16 -8.71 8.50
N GLU A 117 -9.62 -9.35 9.57
CA GLU A 117 -9.01 -9.22 10.91
C GLU A 117 -7.57 -9.74 10.99
N THR A 118 -7.25 -10.78 10.23
CA THR A 118 -5.89 -11.34 10.19
C THR A 118 -4.91 -10.32 9.62
N PHE A 119 -5.37 -9.55 8.62
CA PHE A 119 -4.59 -8.48 8.03
C PHE A 119 -4.37 -7.32 9.01
N ILE A 120 -5.43 -6.85 9.68
CA ILE A 120 -5.35 -5.81 10.72
C ILE A 120 -4.33 -6.19 11.80
N LYS A 121 -4.50 -7.39 12.40
CA LYS A 121 -3.63 -7.88 13.48
C LYS A 121 -2.18 -7.97 13.00
N SER A 122 -1.94 -8.48 11.79
CA SER A 122 -0.59 -8.58 11.22
C SER A 122 0.05 -7.21 11.00
N LEU A 123 -0.72 -6.21 10.56
CA LEU A 123 -0.23 -4.85 10.34
C LEU A 123 0.13 -4.16 11.66
N LEU A 124 -0.74 -4.26 12.68
CA LEU A 124 -0.50 -3.70 14.02
C LEU A 124 0.66 -4.39 14.76
N MET A 125 0.85 -5.69 14.54
CA MET A 125 1.97 -6.42 15.12
C MET A 125 3.31 -6.03 14.45
N LEU A 126 3.26 -5.69 13.16
CA LEU A 126 4.40 -5.22 12.40
C LEU A 126 4.82 -3.80 12.82
N THR A 127 3.87 -2.91 13.13
CA THR A 127 4.20 -1.59 13.69
C THR A 127 4.86 -1.70 15.07
N LYS A 128 4.40 -2.64 15.93
CA LYS A 128 5.03 -2.95 17.23
C LYS A 128 6.42 -3.63 17.13
N ASN A 129 6.89 -3.96 15.93
CA ASN A 129 8.08 -4.79 15.63
C ASN A 129 8.25 -6.08 16.43
N GLN A 130 7.22 -6.92 16.41
CA GLN A 130 7.37 -8.34 16.70
C GLN A 130 7.55 -9.10 15.37
N ASP A 131 8.50 -10.05 15.29
CA ASP A 131 8.69 -10.99 14.16
C ASP A 131 8.52 -10.43 12.74
N VAL A 132 9.22 -9.34 12.43
CA VAL A 132 9.05 -8.55 11.19
C VAL A 132 9.07 -9.43 9.93
N ASN A 133 10.01 -10.37 9.81
CA ASN A 133 10.14 -11.21 8.61
C ASN A 133 8.92 -12.11 8.39
N ARG A 134 8.42 -12.75 9.45
CA ARG A 134 7.27 -13.66 9.38
C ARG A 134 5.99 -12.88 9.04
N LEU A 135 5.81 -11.71 9.63
CA LEU A 135 4.67 -10.84 9.33
C LEU A 135 4.72 -10.28 7.91
N GLN A 136 5.90 -9.86 7.43
CA GLN A 136 6.08 -9.45 6.04
C GLN A 136 5.72 -10.58 5.07
N TYR A 137 6.07 -11.83 5.39
CA TYR A 137 5.67 -12.99 4.59
C TYR A 137 4.15 -13.21 4.62
N LYS A 138 3.49 -13.16 5.78
CA LYS A 138 2.03 -13.29 5.90
C LYS A 138 1.27 -12.22 5.12
N ILE A 139 1.69 -10.96 5.23
CA ILE A 139 1.09 -9.85 4.46
C ILE A 139 1.35 -10.06 2.96
N SER A 140 2.55 -10.52 2.61
CA SER A 140 2.92 -10.80 1.21
C SER A 140 2.08 -11.92 0.59
N THR A 141 1.80 -12.99 1.32
CA THR A 141 0.96 -14.09 0.83
C THR A 141 -0.50 -13.66 0.75
N PHE A 142 -0.97 -12.84 1.68
CA PHE A 142 -2.31 -12.24 1.61
C PHE A 142 -2.50 -11.38 0.36
N ILE A 143 -1.56 -10.47 0.06
CA ILE A 143 -1.58 -9.66 -1.17
C ILE A 143 -1.58 -10.55 -2.43
N ARG A 144 -0.73 -11.59 -2.44
CA ARG A 144 -0.66 -12.54 -3.57
C ARG A 144 -2.00 -13.22 -3.80
N LYS A 145 -2.64 -13.73 -2.75
CA LYS A 145 -3.96 -14.37 -2.85
C LYS A 145 -5.04 -13.40 -3.35
N LYS A 146 -5.01 -12.15 -2.89
CA LYS A 146 -6.03 -11.15 -3.26
C LYS A 146 -5.93 -10.69 -4.71
N PHE A 147 -4.73 -10.43 -5.22
CA PHE A 147 -4.53 -9.91 -6.58
C PHE A 147 -4.17 -10.97 -7.62
N ASN A 148 -3.94 -12.21 -7.19
CA ASN A 148 -3.37 -13.29 -8.00
C ASN A 148 -2.06 -12.92 -8.74
N ILE A 149 -1.34 -11.91 -8.22
CA ILE A 149 -0.13 -11.36 -8.82
C ILE A 149 1.03 -11.51 -7.84
N GLN A 150 2.15 -12.07 -8.29
CA GLN A 150 3.37 -12.17 -7.50
C GLN A 150 4.45 -11.22 -8.00
N VAL A 151 4.87 -10.29 -7.14
CA VAL A 151 5.95 -9.33 -7.43
C VAL A 151 7.27 -9.82 -6.84
N TYR A 152 8.21 -10.19 -7.70
CA TYR A 152 9.58 -10.58 -7.36
C TYR A 152 10.56 -9.42 -7.58
N LYS A 153 11.55 -9.26 -6.67
CA LYS A 153 12.59 -8.23 -6.79
C LYS A 153 13.49 -8.39 -8.02
N LYS A 154 13.79 -9.64 -8.43
CA LYS A 154 14.73 -9.97 -9.52
C LYS A 154 14.04 -10.46 -10.81
N LYS A 155 12.89 -11.14 -10.69
CA LYS A 155 12.15 -11.73 -11.84
C LYS A 155 11.02 -10.84 -12.36
N GLY A 156 10.66 -9.78 -11.64
CA GLY A 156 9.55 -8.91 -11.99
C GLY A 156 8.18 -9.45 -11.57
N VAL A 157 7.15 -9.18 -12.37
CA VAL A 157 5.77 -9.61 -12.10
C VAL A 157 5.52 -10.97 -12.72
N VAL A 158 5.06 -11.93 -11.92
CA VAL A 158 4.64 -13.26 -12.37
C VAL A 158 3.17 -13.43 -12.04
N LEU A 159 2.35 -13.67 -13.06
CA LEU A 159 0.98 -14.12 -12.92
C LEU A 159 1.00 -15.62 -12.63
N HIS A 160 0.22 -16.06 -11.64
CA HIS A 160 -0.12 -17.47 -11.51
C HIS A 160 -1.49 -17.65 -12.13
N SER A 161 -1.54 -18.29 -13.30
CA SER A 161 -2.77 -18.81 -13.91
C SER A 161 -3.36 -19.92 -13.07
#